data_AF-A0A951PB63-F1
#
_entry.id   AF-A0A951PB63-F1
#
_cell.length_a   1.000
_cell.length_b   1.000
_cell.length_c   1.000
_cell.angle_alpha   90.00
_cell.angle_beta   90.00
_cell.angle_gamma   90.00
#
_symmetry.space_group_name_H-M   'P 1'
#
loop_
_entity.id
_entity.type
_entity.pdbx_description
1 polymer ?
#
loop_
_entity_poly.entity_id
_entity_poly.type
_entity_poly.pdbx_seq_one_letter_code
_entity_poly.pdbx_strand_id
1 'polypeptide(L)'
;MSKRFRLWGAGVMGLLLALILGWLWRSTAPQLLSDPFLQAPTPSSVQVVWFTEFAGRQHWVEYGDGLAQQVISTTTQLSRMREDQGSHWQNQTPDRPIYPQPVARPIWRHEAQVAGIGATRLPYRVVSQREDGRRVASNSFSLAALPPAGTPLKILLTSDHQLKPMVAANLQKVVETVGAVDAVLLAGDLVDVPDRASEWFDDSRGNAFFASLQGRAAYSLEIQGRKTQYRGGAIIQSAPLFPAVGNHEVMGRFSTTASLNEQFNDPVPRGAALQTRPANLRDASFNTDSYEEIFTLPASIGGKKYYAVTVGDLRLVSLFAANIWRTPGLADSDRGRYRERQADLNHPERWGYGQHIFEPITPESAQYRWLQAELASPEFRQAKYKVVMFHHPPHSLGDNVVPAYTDPVQQIERQPDGRISAVRYEYPLDSDYLVRDVMPLLEAAGVQLVFYGHSHLWNRFVSPGGMNFLESSNVGNTYGAFVNQQRAVPIGNREYYREYYREQYIASGDPNGLSPVLPTIRPSLESGQPQPYIASNQITVFSILETATGTVSSYRFDTAQPSTPPLKFDQFSLSQ
;
A
#
# COMPACT_ATOMS: atom_id res chain seq x y z
N MET A 1 12.49 73.08 19.64
CA MET A 1 12.66 71.98 20.63
C MET A 1 11.29 71.35 20.83
N SER A 2 11.04 70.08 20.54
CA SER A 2 11.69 68.98 21.23
C SER A 2 11.74 67.73 20.34
N LYS A 3 12.95 67.18 20.23
CA LYS A 3 13.24 65.83 19.72
C LYS A 3 12.67 64.72 20.63
N ARG A 4 11.61 64.98 21.41
CA ARG A 4 11.11 64.08 22.46
C ARG A 4 9.87 63.26 22.10
N PHE A 5 9.20 63.52 20.97
CA PHE A 5 8.01 62.76 20.56
C PHE A 5 8.25 61.64 19.53
N ARG A 6 9.45 61.53 18.94
CA ARG A 6 9.76 60.47 17.96
C ARG A 6 10.39 59.20 18.56
N LEU A 7 10.80 59.22 19.84
CA LEU A 7 11.41 58.03 20.46
C LEU A 7 10.40 57.06 21.11
N TRP A 8 9.17 57.49 21.39
CA TRP A 8 8.18 56.60 22.03
C TRP A 8 7.42 55.70 21.03
N GLY A 9 7.22 56.14 19.78
CA GLY A 9 6.58 55.32 18.75
C GLY A 9 7.44 54.17 18.22
N ALA A 10 8.76 54.36 18.12
CA ALA A 10 9.67 53.34 17.63
C ALA A 10 9.91 52.22 18.67
N GLY A 11 9.94 52.56 19.97
CA GLY A 11 10.09 51.58 21.05
C GLY A 11 8.85 50.70 21.23
N VAL A 12 7.65 51.27 21.13
CA VAL A 12 6.39 50.52 21.23
C VAL A 12 6.14 49.65 19.99
N MET A 13 6.49 50.14 18.80
CA MET A 13 6.38 49.35 17.56
C MET A 13 7.43 48.24 17.48
N GLY A 14 8.64 48.46 18.03
CA GLY A 14 9.67 47.43 18.19
C GLY A 14 9.29 46.36 19.22
N LEU A 15 8.66 46.74 20.33
CA LEU A 15 8.13 45.78 21.32
C LEU A 15 6.95 44.98 20.77
N LEU A 16 6.05 45.61 19.99
CA LEU A 16 4.93 44.93 19.32
C LEU A 16 5.43 43.99 18.21
N LEU A 17 6.43 44.39 17.41
CA LEU A 17 7.06 43.49 16.43
C LEU A 17 7.81 42.34 17.13
N ALA A 18 8.50 42.59 18.24
CA ALA A 18 9.18 41.53 19.02
C ALA A 18 8.19 40.61 19.75
N LEU A 19 7.02 41.11 20.16
CA LEU A 19 5.95 40.30 20.72
C LEU A 19 5.19 39.51 19.65
N ILE A 20 5.03 40.05 18.43
CA ILE A 20 4.46 39.34 17.27
C ILE A 20 5.44 38.30 16.72
N LEU A 21 6.73 38.62 16.60
CA LEU A 21 7.81 37.68 16.27
C LEU A 21 8.00 36.64 17.39
N GLY A 22 7.88 37.03 18.66
CA GLY A 22 7.91 36.12 19.81
C GLY A 22 6.69 35.22 19.92
N TRP A 23 5.54 35.62 19.35
CA TRP A 23 4.37 34.76 19.16
C TRP A 23 4.54 33.80 17.97
N LEU A 24 5.15 34.27 16.87
CA LEU A 24 5.52 33.45 15.71
C LEU A 24 6.66 32.47 16.01
N TRP A 25 7.44 32.71 17.07
CA TRP A 25 8.52 31.86 17.59
C TRP A 25 8.19 31.27 18.97
N ARG A 26 6.92 31.00 19.27
CA ARG A 26 6.63 29.92 20.23
C ARG A 26 7.10 28.63 19.57
N SER A 27 8.36 28.26 19.78
CA SER A 27 8.88 26.98 19.32
C SER A 27 8.02 25.90 19.99
N THR A 28 7.13 25.31 19.20
CA THR A 28 6.37 24.15 19.60
C THR A 28 7.37 23.07 20.03
N ALA A 29 7.01 22.29 21.04
CA ALA A 29 7.84 21.18 21.46
C ALA A 29 8.14 20.29 20.24
N PRO A 30 9.37 19.74 20.10
CA PRO A 30 9.64 18.75 19.06
C PRO A 30 8.59 17.63 19.10
N GLN A 31 8.18 17.15 17.92
CA GLN A 31 7.23 16.04 17.79
C GLN A 31 7.79 14.99 16.84
N LEU A 32 7.44 13.73 17.11
CA LEU A 32 7.62 12.64 16.17
C LEU A 32 6.36 12.56 15.28
N LEU A 33 6.55 12.33 13.98
CA LEU A 33 5.47 12.11 13.03
C LEU A 33 4.89 10.70 13.10
N SER A 34 5.67 9.76 13.63
CA SER A 34 5.27 8.38 13.86
C SER A 34 5.93 7.88 15.13
N ASP A 35 5.34 6.87 15.76
CA ASP A 35 6.12 6.01 16.65
C ASP A 35 7.21 5.28 15.84
N PRO A 36 8.26 4.75 16.48
CA PRO A 36 9.21 3.93 15.75
C PRO A 36 8.58 2.62 15.28
N PHE A 37 9.03 2.12 14.13
CA PHE A 37 8.62 0.84 13.58
C PHE A 37 9.82 -0.02 13.17
N LEU A 38 9.61 -1.33 13.14
CA LEU A 38 10.68 -2.32 12.92
C LEU A 38 10.76 -2.76 11.47
N GLN A 39 11.99 -2.92 10.96
CA GLN A 39 12.24 -3.36 9.59
C GLN A 39 13.48 -4.26 9.49
N ALA A 40 13.55 -5.03 8.40
CA ALA A 40 14.71 -5.83 7.99
C ALA A 40 15.44 -6.55 9.15
N PRO A 41 14.73 -7.37 9.97
CA PRO A 41 15.38 -8.17 11.00
C PRO A 41 16.35 -9.18 10.39
N THR A 42 17.49 -9.35 11.03
CA THR A 42 18.50 -10.39 10.74
C THR A 42 18.61 -11.32 11.96
N PRO A 43 19.34 -12.44 11.89
CA PRO A 43 19.55 -13.32 13.05
C PRO A 43 20.13 -12.63 14.30
N SER A 44 20.75 -11.45 14.14
CA SER A 44 21.40 -10.73 15.24
C SER A 44 21.10 -9.23 15.30
N SER A 45 20.15 -8.72 14.49
CA SER A 45 19.85 -7.29 14.45
C SER A 45 18.43 -6.99 13.96
N VAL A 46 17.99 -5.75 14.16
CA VAL A 46 16.78 -5.19 13.56
C VAL A 46 16.96 -3.70 13.29
N GLN A 47 16.34 -3.19 12.24
CA GLN A 47 16.31 -1.76 11.95
C GLN A 47 15.13 -1.13 12.69
N VAL A 48 15.39 0.00 13.35
CA VAL A 48 14.38 0.85 13.98
C VAL A 48 14.29 2.14 13.18
N VAL A 49 13.09 2.47 12.69
CA VAL A 49 12.86 3.63 11.82
C VAL A 49 11.77 4.53 12.39
N TRP A 50 11.93 5.84 12.29
CA TRP A 50 10.93 6.83 12.67
C TRP A 50 11.10 8.13 11.88
N PHE A 51 10.11 9.02 11.98
CA PHE A 51 10.06 10.25 11.19
C PHE A 51 9.86 11.50 12.05
N THR A 52 10.42 12.62 11.58
CA THR A 52 10.18 13.96 12.13
C THR A 52 10.06 15.01 11.01
N GLU A 53 9.55 16.20 11.33
CA GLU A 53 9.53 17.35 10.41
C GLU A 53 10.79 18.23 10.53
N PHE A 54 11.82 17.77 11.24
CA PHE A 54 13.04 18.54 11.45
C PHE A 54 14.27 17.67 11.22
N ALA A 55 15.31 18.26 10.63
CA ALA A 55 16.56 17.55 10.39
C ALA A 55 17.18 17.07 11.70
N GLY A 56 17.22 17.94 12.70
CA GLY A 56 17.72 17.64 14.03
C GLY A 56 19.24 17.61 14.09
N ARG A 57 19.76 17.61 15.32
CA ARG A 57 21.20 17.51 15.58
C ARG A 57 21.65 16.06 15.71
N GLN A 58 20.84 15.26 16.39
CA GLN A 58 21.14 13.86 16.69
C GLN A 58 19.87 13.11 17.03
N HIS A 59 19.80 11.85 16.61
CA HIS A 59 18.72 10.95 16.94
C HIS A 59 19.29 9.56 17.25
N TRP A 60 18.65 8.84 18.16
CA TRP A 60 19.16 7.56 18.64
C TRP A 60 18.04 6.66 19.15
N VAL A 61 18.34 5.37 19.20
CA VAL A 61 17.56 4.35 19.90
C VAL A 61 18.17 4.13 21.27
N GLU A 62 17.34 4.06 22.30
CA GLU A 62 17.69 3.56 23.63
C GLU A 62 17.08 2.17 23.78
N TYR A 63 17.84 1.16 24.20
CA TYR A 63 17.36 -0.23 24.24
C TYR A 63 18.00 -1.07 25.35
N GLY A 64 17.46 -2.27 25.56
CA GLY A 64 17.92 -3.23 26.56
C GLY A 64 17.43 -2.90 27.97
N ASP A 65 17.91 -3.65 28.96
CA ASP A 65 17.46 -3.50 30.35
C ASP A 65 17.63 -2.06 30.84
N GLY A 66 16.54 -1.48 31.35
CA GLY A 66 16.51 -0.09 31.80
C GLY A 66 16.78 0.96 30.71
N LEU A 67 16.75 0.58 29.42
CA LEU A 67 17.09 1.44 28.28
C LEU A 67 18.54 2.00 28.36
N ALA A 68 19.46 1.22 28.94
CA ALA A 68 20.82 1.66 29.22
C ALA A 68 21.74 1.71 27.98
N GLN A 69 21.39 1.00 26.90
CA GLN A 69 22.19 0.95 25.68
C GLN A 69 21.68 1.98 24.67
N GLN A 70 22.59 2.51 23.85
CA GLN A 70 22.26 3.53 22.84
C GLN A 70 22.91 3.22 21.50
N VAL A 71 22.19 3.48 20.41
CA VAL A 71 22.73 3.47 19.05
C VAL A 71 22.24 4.68 18.26
N ILE A 72 23.17 5.37 17.59
CA ILE A 72 22.87 6.57 16.81
C ILE A 72 22.26 6.19 15.46
N SER A 73 21.26 6.96 15.02
CA SER A 73 20.65 6.77 13.71
C SER A 73 21.39 7.50 12.60
N THR A 74 21.22 7.02 11.37
CA THR A 74 21.41 7.82 10.17
C THR A 74 20.15 8.62 9.87
N THR A 75 20.30 9.87 9.43
CA THR A 75 19.20 10.75 9.06
C THR A 75 19.24 11.05 7.56
N THR A 76 18.09 10.96 6.90
CA THR A 76 17.91 11.27 5.47
C THR A 76 16.61 12.02 5.26
N GLN A 77 16.56 12.98 4.34
CA GLN A 77 15.31 13.64 3.97
C GLN A 77 14.62 12.84 2.86
N LEU A 78 13.31 12.62 2.98
CA LEU A 78 12.51 12.05 1.90
C LEU A 78 12.37 13.07 0.77
N SER A 79 12.55 12.63 -0.47
CA SER A 79 12.73 13.51 -1.63
C SER A 79 11.41 13.96 -2.29
N ARG A 80 10.32 13.21 -2.09
CA ARG A 80 9.04 13.42 -2.80
C ARG A 80 7.87 13.89 -1.95
N MET A 81 8.04 13.95 -0.63
CA MET A 81 6.97 14.29 0.30
C MET A 81 6.44 15.72 0.10
N ARG A 82 5.14 15.83 -0.19
CA ARG A 82 4.45 17.06 -0.56
C ARG A 82 3.04 17.12 0.04
N GLU A 83 2.47 18.32 0.02
CA GLU A 83 1.06 18.60 0.28
C GLU A 83 0.46 19.40 -0.87
N ASP A 84 -0.84 19.24 -1.13
CA ASP A 84 -1.56 20.00 -2.17
C ASP A 84 -3.03 20.21 -1.77
N GLN A 85 -3.85 20.72 -2.68
CA GLN A 85 -5.25 21.06 -2.38
C GLN A 85 -6.08 19.86 -1.90
N GLY A 86 -5.69 18.63 -2.25
CA GLY A 86 -6.37 17.43 -1.81
C GLY A 86 -5.91 16.93 -0.44
N SER A 87 -4.89 17.53 0.16
CA SER A 87 -4.39 17.11 1.47
C SER A 87 -5.32 17.53 2.61
N HIS A 88 -5.53 16.59 3.54
CA HIS A 88 -6.17 16.82 4.83
C HIS A 88 -5.09 16.99 5.89
N TRP A 89 -4.65 18.22 6.15
CA TRP A 89 -3.53 18.48 7.05
C TRP A 89 -3.72 19.80 7.81
N GLN A 90 -3.62 19.75 9.15
CA GLN A 90 -3.91 20.87 10.03
C GLN A 90 -5.29 21.51 9.72
N ASN A 91 -5.33 22.80 9.39
CA ASN A 91 -6.55 23.52 9.01
C ASN A 91 -6.88 23.42 7.52
N GLN A 92 -6.03 22.75 6.73
CA GLN A 92 -6.28 22.52 5.31
C GLN A 92 -7.28 21.39 5.12
N THR A 93 -8.24 21.64 4.25
CA THR A 93 -9.17 20.65 3.69
C THR A 93 -9.37 20.96 2.20
N PRO A 94 -9.86 20.02 1.39
CA PRO A 94 -10.20 20.29 -0.01
C PRO A 94 -11.17 21.48 -0.20
N ASP A 95 -12.10 21.70 0.74
CA ASP A 95 -13.04 22.83 0.70
C ASP A 95 -12.42 24.16 1.14
N ARG A 96 -11.22 24.12 1.76
CA ARG A 96 -10.47 25.28 2.26
C ARG A 96 -8.97 25.09 2.02
N PRO A 97 -8.51 25.12 0.76
CA PRO A 97 -7.12 24.82 0.43
C PRO A 97 -6.20 25.96 0.88
N ILE A 98 -5.09 25.60 1.54
CA ILE A 98 -3.98 26.52 1.87
C ILE A 98 -2.90 26.41 0.78
N TYR A 99 -2.69 25.20 0.27
CA TYR A 99 -1.77 24.85 -0.81
C TYR A 99 -2.57 24.48 -2.06
N PRO A 100 -2.89 25.44 -2.95
CA PRO A 100 -3.62 25.14 -4.19
C PRO A 100 -2.79 24.29 -5.19
N GLN A 101 -1.49 24.16 -4.95
CA GLN A 101 -0.53 23.46 -5.78
C GLN A 101 0.41 22.63 -4.91
N PRO A 102 1.10 21.60 -5.45
CA PRO A 102 2.03 20.79 -4.68
C PRO A 102 3.15 21.63 -4.05
N VAL A 103 3.28 21.55 -2.73
CA VAL A 103 4.32 22.19 -1.92
C VAL A 103 5.10 21.11 -1.19
N ALA A 104 6.43 21.20 -1.21
CA ALA A 104 7.30 20.26 -0.48
C ALA A 104 7.06 20.34 1.03
N ARG A 105 6.93 19.18 1.67
CA ARG A 105 6.90 19.05 3.12
C ARG A 105 8.16 18.30 3.57
N PRO A 106 9.09 18.95 4.29
CA PRO A 106 10.36 18.32 4.65
C PRO A 106 10.13 17.24 5.72
N ILE A 107 10.16 15.97 5.28
CA ILE A 107 10.08 14.81 6.17
C ILE A 107 11.46 14.19 6.30
N TRP A 108 11.90 14.00 7.53
CA TRP A 108 13.20 13.43 7.87
C TRP A 108 13.01 12.02 8.42
N ARG A 109 13.64 11.06 7.76
CA ARG A 109 13.71 9.67 8.14
C ARG A 109 14.94 9.41 8.98
N HIS A 110 14.77 8.77 10.12
CA HIS A 110 15.83 8.35 11.01
C HIS A 110 15.83 6.83 11.09
N GLU A 111 16.99 6.21 10.88
CA GLU A 111 17.15 4.77 10.91
C GLU A 111 18.37 4.37 11.73
N ALA A 112 18.18 3.48 12.70
CA ALA A 112 19.26 2.91 13.49
C ALA A 112 19.21 1.38 13.45
N GLN A 113 20.37 0.75 13.33
CA GLN A 113 20.52 -0.69 13.46
C GLN A 113 20.79 -1.06 14.91
N VAL A 114 19.87 -1.80 15.54
CA VAL A 114 20.14 -2.42 16.85
C VAL A 114 20.73 -3.81 16.58
N ALA A 115 22.03 -3.98 16.82
CA ALA A 115 22.77 -5.20 16.55
C ALA A 115 23.19 -5.93 17.85
N GLY A 116 23.64 -7.18 17.73
CA GLY A 116 24.10 -7.99 18.85
C GLY A 116 22.97 -8.50 19.77
N ILE A 117 21.73 -8.52 19.25
CA ILE A 117 20.54 -8.94 19.98
C ILE A 117 20.06 -10.32 19.50
N GLY A 118 19.33 -11.05 20.34
CA GLY A 118 18.69 -12.32 19.98
C GLY A 118 17.20 -12.17 19.67
N ALA A 119 16.52 -13.31 19.50
CA ALA A 119 15.07 -13.35 19.28
C ALA A 119 14.23 -13.02 20.53
N THR A 120 14.87 -12.88 21.69
CA THR A 120 14.19 -12.40 22.91
C THR A 120 13.83 -10.94 22.77
N ARG A 121 12.58 -10.59 23.07
CA ARG A 121 12.10 -9.21 23.04
C ARG A 121 12.81 -8.35 24.10
N LEU A 122 13.37 -7.23 23.67
CA LEU A 122 14.01 -6.22 24.51
C LEU A 122 13.21 -4.91 24.46
N PRO A 123 13.12 -4.16 25.57
CA PRO A 123 12.49 -2.85 25.53
C PRO A 123 13.36 -1.87 24.73
N TYR A 124 12.71 -0.95 24.03
CA TYR A 124 13.38 0.15 23.33
C TYR A 124 12.51 1.40 23.25
N ARG A 125 13.13 2.55 22.99
CA ARG A 125 12.46 3.79 22.55
C ARG A 125 13.37 4.60 21.64
N VAL A 126 12.82 5.55 20.91
CA VAL A 126 13.62 6.49 20.10
C VAL A 126 13.61 7.88 20.71
N VAL A 127 14.69 8.62 20.49
CA VAL A 127 14.82 10.01 20.90
C VAL A 127 15.34 10.84 19.73
N SER A 128 14.69 11.97 19.47
CA SER A 128 15.11 12.97 18.48
C SER A 128 15.43 14.29 19.18
N GLN A 129 16.60 14.86 18.88
CA GLN A 129 17.04 16.16 19.38
C GLN A 129 17.06 17.21 18.27
N ARG A 130 16.37 18.33 18.49
CA ARG A 130 16.39 19.51 17.61
C ARG A 130 17.68 20.31 17.76
N GLU A 131 17.90 21.22 16.82
CA GLU A 131 19.05 22.14 16.79
C GLU A 131 19.10 23.05 18.03
N ASP A 132 17.95 23.39 18.60
CA ASP A 132 17.82 24.17 19.84
C ASP A 132 18.08 23.35 21.12
N GLY A 133 18.44 22.07 20.97
CA GLY A 133 18.74 21.15 22.06
C GLY A 133 17.52 20.47 22.69
N ARG A 134 16.28 20.87 22.37
CA ARG A 134 15.06 20.23 22.87
C ARG A 134 14.92 18.83 22.31
N ARG A 135 14.30 17.95 23.10
CA ARG A 135 14.16 16.52 22.79
C ARG A 135 12.71 16.08 22.79
N VAL A 136 12.42 15.11 21.95
CA VAL A 136 11.20 14.30 21.99
C VAL A 136 11.59 12.84 22.04
N ALA A 137 10.90 12.06 22.87
CA ALA A 137 11.08 10.62 22.95
C ALA A 137 9.75 9.92 22.66
N SER A 138 9.80 8.74 22.05
CA SER A 138 8.63 7.88 21.94
C SER A 138 8.29 7.24 23.29
N ASN A 139 7.13 6.58 23.35
CA ASN A 139 6.88 5.57 24.38
C ASN A 139 7.90 4.41 24.26
N SER A 140 7.92 3.55 25.29
CA SER A 140 8.71 2.31 25.24
C SER A 140 7.92 1.20 24.55
N PHE A 141 8.59 0.50 23.63
CA PHE A 141 8.09 -0.64 22.85
C PHE A 141 9.04 -1.82 22.97
N SER A 142 8.82 -2.89 22.20
CA SER A 142 9.69 -4.07 22.19
C SER A 142 10.24 -4.38 20.80
N LEU A 143 11.52 -4.78 20.73
CA LEU A 143 12.16 -5.24 19.52
C LEU A 143 12.85 -6.58 19.74
N ALA A 144 13.10 -7.33 18.67
CA ALA A 144 13.87 -8.56 18.70
C ALA A 144 14.58 -8.75 17.35
N ALA A 145 15.61 -9.58 17.34
CA ALA A 145 16.17 -10.11 16.09
C ALA A 145 15.16 -11.03 15.39
N LEU A 146 15.53 -11.48 14.19
CA LEU A 146 14.73 -12.44 13.43
C LEU A 146 14.48 -13.72 14.25
N PRO A 147 13.21 -14.19 14.34
CA PRO A 147 12.92 -15.45 15.01
C PRO A 147 13.61 -16.64 14.34
N PRO A 148 14.21 -17.58 15.09
CA PRO A 148 14.77 -18.80 14.52
C PRO A 148 13.67 -19.70 13.95
N ALA A 149 14.06 -20.60 13.04
CA ALA A 149 13.18 -21.64 12.53
C ALA A 149 12.59 -22.48 13.68
N GLY A 150 11.37 -22.97 13.51
CA GLY A 150 10.59 -23.68 14.53
C GLY A 150 9.89 -22.78 15.54
N THR A 151 10.12 -21.45 15.52
CA THR A 151 9.41 -20.51 16.41
C THR A 151 7.95 -20.37 15.94
N PRO A 152 6.96 -20.60 16.82
CA PRO A 152 5.56 -20.25 16.55
C PRO A 152 5.38 -18.75 16.33
N LEU A 153 4.84 -18.34 15.18
CA LEU A 153 4.57 -16.95 14.83
C LEU A 153 3.10 -16.75 14.46
N LYS A 154 2.58 -15.57 14.79
CA LYS A 154 1.32 -15.04 14.25
C LYS A 154 1.63 -13.93 13.25
N ILE A 155 1.26 -14.13 12.00
CA ILE A 155 1.55 -13.20 10.91
C ILE A 155 0.25 -12.59 10.42
N LEU A 156 0.15 -11.26 10.46
CA LEU A 156 -0.99 -10.53 9.89
C LEU A 156 -0.87 -10.51 8.36
N LEU A 157 -1.93 -10.92 7.67
CA LEU A 157 -2.11 -10.79 6.23
C LEU A 157 -3.14 -9.69 5.97
N THR A 158 -2.71 -8.58 5.36
CA THR A 158 -3.59 -7.43 5.07
C THR A 158 -3.19 -6.75 3.76
N SER A 159 -4.06 -5.89 3.23
CA SER A 159 -3.78 -5.11 2.01
C SER A 159 -4.73 -3.92 1.91
N ASP A 160 -4.48 -3.01 0.96
CA ASP A 160 -5.41 -1.96 0.50
C ASP A 160 -5.88 -1.02 1.62
N HIS A 161 -4.94 -0.62 2.47
CA HIS A 161 -5.25 0.26 3.60
C HIS A 161 -5.72 1.62 3.10
N GLN A 162 -4.96 2.30 2.23
CA GLN A 162 -5.39 3.52 1.49
C GLN A 162 -6.26 4.51 2.30
N LEU A 163 -5.98 4.66 3.60
CA LEU A 163 -6.76 5.45 4.55
C LEU A 163 -8.28 5.13 4.53
N LYS A 164 -8.66 3.90 4.23
CA LYS A 164 -10.06 3.52 4.05
C LYS A 164 -10.81 3.50 5.38
N PRO A 165 -12.13 3.74 5.36
CA PRO A 165 -12.88 4.06 6.58
C PRO A 165 -12.80 3.02 7.70
N MET A 166 -12.66 1.73 7.40
CA MET A 166 -12.63 0.69 8.43
C MET A 166 -11.22 0.26 8.82
N VAL A 167 -10.14 0.85 8.30
CA VAL A 167 -8.75 0.43 8.62
C VAL A 167 -8.43 0.54 10.11
N ALA A 168 -8.75 1.68 10.73
CA ALA A 168 -8.52 1.86 12.16
C ALA A 168 -9.32 0.85 13.01
N ALA A 169 -10.55 0.54 12.60
CA ALA A 169 -11.36 -0.49 13.26
C ALA A 169 -10.76 -1.88 13.06
N ASN A 170 -10.36 -2.21 11.83
CA ASN A 170 -9.75 -3.48 11.45
C ASN A 170 -8.52 -3.80 12.31
N LEU A 171 -7.54 -2.88 12.33
CA LEU A 171 -6.27 -3.09 13.03
C LEU A 171 -6.45 -3.11 14.54
N GLN A 172 -7.38 -2.32 15.09
CA GLN A 172 -7.74 -2.41 16.50
C GLN A 172 -8.29 -3.81 16.82
N LYS A 173 -9.17 -4.33 15.97
CA LYS A 173 -9.76 -5.65 16.11
C LYS A 173 -8.79 -6.80 15.88
N VAL A 174 -7.74 -6.64 15.08
CA VAL A 174 -6.62 -7.59 15.01
C VAL A 174 -6.01 -7.77 16.41
N VAL A 175 -5.59 -6.67 17.04
CA VAL A 175 -4.91 -6.72 18.35
C VAL A 175 -5.85 -7.23 19.44
N GLU A 176 -7.12 -6.82 19.45
CA GLU A 176 -8.12 -7.33 20.41
C GLU A 176 -8.40 -8.84 20.24
N THR A 177 -8.24 -9.39 19.02
CA THR A 177 -8.58 -10.79 18.73
C THR A 177 -7.42 -11.74 18.93
N VAL A 178 -6.22 -11.38 18.45
CA VAL A 178 -5.06 -12.29 18.44
C VAL A 178 -3.89 -11.84 19.30
N GLY A 179 -3.99 -10.65 19.91
CA GLY A 179 -2.91 -10.03 20.67
C GLY A 179 -1.82 -9.47 19.76
N ALA A 180 -0.57 -9.51 20.26
CA ALA A 180 0.58 -9.14 19.46
C ALA A 180 0.78 -10.11 18.29
N VAL A 181 1.05 -9.55 17.11
CA VAL A 181 1.55 -10.29 15.95
C VAL A 181 3.07 -10.20 15.89
N ASP A 182 3.68 -11.13 15.18
CA ASP A 182 5.14 -11.24 15.05
C ASP A 182 5.67 -10.71 13.71
N ALA A 183 4.81 -10.58 12.71
CA ALA A 183 5.11 -9.92 11.44
C ALA A 183 3.82 -9.46 10.74
N VAL A 184 3.97 -8.54 9.79
CA VAL A 184 2.89 -8.10 8.90
C VAL A 184 3.31 -8.30 7.45
N LEU A 185 2.50 -9.04 6.69
CA LEU A 185 2.56 -9.11 5.24
C LEU A 185 1.47 -8.19 4.68
N LEU A 186 1.87 -7.13 3.98
CA LEU A 186 0.97 -6.12 3.43
C LEU A 186 1.03 -6.12 1.90
N ALA A 187 -0.01 -6.63 1.23
CA ALA A 187 0.02 -6.88 -0.22
C ALA A 187 -0.25 -5.63 -1.09
N GLY A 188 0.40 -4.52 -0.78
CA GLY A 188 0.33 -3.26 -1.54
C GLY A 188 -0.86 -2.37 -1.16
N ASP A 189 -0.89 -1.20 -1.79
CA ASP A 189 -1.87 -0.12 -1.59
C ASP A 189 -1.93 0.37 -0.13
N LEU A 190 -0.84 0.99 0.31
CA LEU A 190 -0.62 1.43 1.67
C LEU A 190 -1.35 2.74 1.97
N VAL A 191 -1.21 3.73 1.08
CA VAL A 191 -1.86 5.05 1.13
C VAL A 191 -2.61 5.32 -0.18
N ASP A 192 -3.33 6.44 -0.31
CA ASP A 192 -4.01 6.77 -1.57
C ASP A 192 -3.05 7.41 -2.59
N VAL A 193 -2.19 8.32 -2.15
CA VAL A 193 -1.23 9.02 -3.01
C VAL A 193 0.15 9.00 -2.34
N PRO A 194 1.16 8.33 -2.93
CA PRO A 194 2.40 8.01 -2.23
C PRO A 194 3.23 9.25 -1.88
N ASP A 195 3.12 10.32 -2.69
CA ASP A 195 3.83 11.59 -2.45
C ASP A 195 3.12 12.52 -1.46
N ARG A 196 1.90 12.19 -1.01
CA ARG A 196 1.16 13.02 -0.05
C ARG A 196 1.56 12.67 1.37
N ALA A 197 2.32 13.56 2.00
CA ALA A 197 2.89 13.31 3.32
C ALA A 197 1.84 13.11 4.41
N SER A 198 0.74 13.88 4.41
CA SER A 198 -0.32 13.75 5.40
C SER A 198 -0.90 12.34 5.47
N GLU A 199 -1.00 11.63 4.34
CA GLU A 199 -1.60 10.31 4.30
C GLU A 199 -0.76 9.25 5.04
N TRP A 200 0.56 9.42 5.02
CA TRP A 200 1.46 8.59 5.80
C TRP A 200 1.37 8.90 7.30
N PHE A 201 1.43 10.17 7.67
CA PHE A 201 1.81 10.58 9.02
C PHE A 201 0.66 11.13 9.88
N ASP A 202 -0.09 12.10 9.38
CA ASP A 202 -0.92 12.97 10.23
C ASP A 202 -2.15 13.57 9.53
N ASP A 203 -2.77 12.79 8.64
CA ASP A 203 -4.05 13.11 8.03
C ASP A 203 -5.06 13.58 9.09
N SER A 204 -5.62 14.78 8.89
CA SER A 204 -6.46 15.44 9.90
C SER A 204 -7.82 14.75 10.12
N ARG A 205 -8.19 13.79 9.26
CA ARG A 205 -9.34 12.89 9.48
C ARG A 205 -9.04 11.81 10.53
N GLY A 206 -7.76 11.59 10.85
CA GLY A 206 -7.31 10.73 11.94
C GLY A 206 -7.04 9.27 11.55
N ASN A 207 -6.91 8.95 10.26
CA ASN A 207 -6.73 7.60 9.73
C ASN A 207 -5.42 7.39 8.94
N ALA A 208 -4.42 8.26 9.12
CA ALA A 208 -3.12 8.12 8.48
C ALA A 208 -2.50 6.72 8.67
N PHE A 209 -1.69 6.28 7.71
CA PHE A 209 -1.14 4.93 7.64
C PHE A 209 -0.40 4.53 8.92
N PHE A 210 0.61 5.30 9.32
CA PHE A 210 1.39 5.00 10.52
C PHE A 210 0.53 5.10 11.77
N ALA A 211 -0.33 6.12 11.89
CA ALA A 211 -1.21 6.27 13.04
C ALA A 211 -2.11 5.04 13.25
N SER A 212 -2.68 4.48 12.18
CA SER A 212 -3.55 3.30 12.25
C SER A 212 -2.81 2.02 12.65
N LEU A 213 -1.60 1.79 12.11
CA LEU A 213 -0.75 0.64 12.45
C LEU A 213 -0.01 0.77 13.78
N GLN A 214 -0.10 1.93 14.42
CA GLN A 214 0.57 2.23 15.69
C GLN A 214 -0.41 2.41 16.86
N GLY A 215 -1.72 2.23 16.64
CA GLY A 215 -2.71 2.42 17.71
C GLY A 215 -2.88 3.90 18.09
N ARG A 216 -2.54 4.81 17.18
CA ARG A 216 -2.55 6.27 17.35
C ARG A 216 -3.55 6.99 16.44
N ALA A 217 -4.36 6.26 15.69
CA ALA A 217 -5.44 6.84 14.92
C ALA A 217 -6.45 7.53 15.86
N ALA A 218 -7.18 8.49 15.31
CA ALA A 218 -8.27 9.20 15.95
C ALA A 218 -9.46 9.28 14.98
N TYR A 219 -9.75 8.14 14.34
CA TYR A 219 -10.73 8.08 13.27
C TYR A 219 -12.14 7.84 13.82
N SER A 220 -13.05 8.74 13.49
CA SER A 220 -14.46 8.64 13.85
C SER A 220 -15.24 8.01 12.69
N LEU A 221 -15.53 6.73 12.80
CA LEU A 221 -16.35 6.00 11.83
C LEU A 221 -17.84 6.20 12.16
N GLU A 222 -18.60 6.73 11.21
CA GLU A 222 -20.05 6.90 11.32
C GLU A 222 -20.78 5.87 10.46
N ILE A 223 -21.53 4.98 11.10
CA ILE A 223 -22.36 3.97 10.44
C ILE A 223 -23.75 3.98 11.06
N GLN A 224 -24.78 4.07 10.22
CA GLN A 224 -26.19 4.12 10.65
C GLN A 224 -26.47 5.21 11.70
N GLY A 225 -25.84 6.39 11.54
CA GLY A 225 -25.95 7.53 12.47
C GLY A 225 -25.22 7.37 13.80
N ARG A 226 -24.53 6.23 14.03
CA ARG A 226 -23.69 6.00 15.21
C ARG A 226 -22.24 6.30 14.88
N LYS A 227 -21.65 7.23 15.63
CA LYS A 227 -20.21 7.52 15.60
C LYS A 227 -19.45 6.64 16.58
N THR A 228 -18.44 5.93 16.10
CA THR A 228 -17.53 5.13 16.92
C THR A 228 -16.09 5.56 16.62
N GLN A 229 -15.34 5.87 17.68
CA GLN A 229 -13.93 6.25 17.59
C GLN A 229 -13.06 5.00 17.61
N TYR A 230 -12.16 4.87 16.64
CA TYR A 230 -11.19 3.78 16.56
C TYR A 230 -9.76 4.33 16.56
N ARG A 231 -8.86 3.60 17.22
CA ARG A 231 -7.46 4.02 17.39
C ARG A 231 -6.48 3.24 16.54
N GLY A 232 -6.92 2.21 15.82
CA GLY A 232 -6.00 1.29 15.17
C GLY A 232 -5.38 0.29 16.16
N GLY A 233 -4.34 -0.42 15.74
CA GLY A 233 -3.64 -1.40 16.57
C GLY A 233 -2.17 -1.03 16.73
N ALA A 234 -1.59 -1.17 17.92
CA ALA A 234 -0.16 -0.96 18.15
C ALA A 234 0.64 -2.19 17.68
N ILE A 235 0.92 -2.26 16.37
CA ILE A 235 1.45 -3.44 15.69
C ILE A 235 2.92 -3.25 15.33
N ILE A 236 3.21 -2.26 14.49
CA ILE A 236 4.52 -2.18 13.81
C ILE A 236 5.65 -1.66 14.70
N GLN A 237 5.32 -1.17 15.90
CA GLN A 237 6.31 -0.88 16.94
C GLN A 237 6.92 -2.15 17.54
N SER A 238 6.39 -3.33 17.24
CA SER A 238 6.86 -4.60 17.79
C SER A 238 6.81 -5.76 16.82
N ALA A 239 6.38 -5.52 15.57
CA ALA A 239 6.36 -6.50 14.50
C ALA A 239 6.94 -5.87 13.21
N PRO A 240 7.92 -6.50 12.54
CA PRO A 240 8.38 -6.04 11.24
C PRO A 240 7.26 -6.07 10.19
N LEU A 241 7.19 -5.02 9.39
CA LEU A 241 6.28 -4.88 8.26
C LEU A 241 7.01 -5.18 6.94
N PHE A 242 6.42 -6.06 6.13
CA PHE A 242 6.88 -6.44 4.81
C PHE A 242 5.80 -6.08 3.78
N PRO A 243 5.89 -4.92 3.11
CA PRO A 243 4.94 -4.50 2.10
C PRO A 243 5.35 -4.96 0.69
N ALA A 244 4.39 -5.30 -0.16
CA ALA A 244 4.55 -5.33 -1.62
C ALA A 244 4.30 -3.93 -2.22
N VAL A 245 4.65 -3.77 -3.50
CA VAL A 245 4.30 -2.59 -4.29
C VAL A 245 2.95 -2.84 -4.98
N GLY A 246 1.94 -2.06 -4.62
CA GLY A 246 0.67 -1.94 -5.32
C GLY A 246 0.64 -0.77 -6.29
N ASN A 247 -0.51 -0.51 -6.91
CA ASN A 247 -0.62 0.61 -7.85
C ASN A 247 -0.64 1.97 -7.14
N HIS A 248 -0.99 2.02 -5.85
CA HIS A 248 -0.93 3.23 -5.05
C HIS A 248 0.45 3.54 -4.47
N GLU A 249 1.45 2.67 -4.68
CA GLU A 249 2.86 2.98 -4.37
C GLU A 249 3.56 3.67 -5.56
N VAL A 250 2.90 3.74 -6.72
CA VAL A 250 3.47 4.25 -7.96
C VAL A 250 2.95 5.66 -8.24
N MET A 251 3.86 6.63 -8.26
CA MET A 251 3.56 7.99 -8.69
C MET A 251 3.78 8.11 -10.20
N GLY A 252 2.86 8.76 -10.92
CA GLY A 252 3.02 9.06 -12.35
C GLY A 252 3.99 10.21 -12.62
N ARG A 253 3.77 10.93 -13.72
CA ARG A 253 4.67 12.00 -14.16
C ARG A 253 4.80 13.11 -13.12
N PHE A 254 6.03 13.50 -12.80
CA PHE A 254 6.30 14.54 -11.82
C PHE A 254 5.92 15.92 -12.38
N SER A 255 5.30 16.73 -11.53
CA SER A 255 4.95 18.11 -11.85
C SER A 255 4.88 18.97 -10.58
N THR A 256 5.17 20.27 -10.73
CA THR A 256 5.06 21.28 -9.67
C THR A 256 3.74 22.08 -9.72
N THR A 257 2.89 21.84 -10.73
CA THR A 257 1.67 22.64 -11.01
C THR A 257 0.40 21.83 -11.28
N ALA A 258 0.53 20.54 -11.59
CA ALA A 258 -0.56 19.57 -11.51
C ALA A 258 -0.67 19.08 -10.06
N SER A 259 -1.89 18.88 -9.56
CA SER A 259 -2.13 18.29 -8.25
C SER A 259 -1.47 16.91 -8.11
N LEU A 260 -1.23 16.48 -6.88
CA LEU A 260 -0.71 15.14 -6.59
C LEU A 260 -1.66 14.06 -7.11
N ASN A 261 -2.97 14.27 -7.03
CA ASN A 261 -3.95 13.33 -7.58
C ASN A 261 -3.88 13.25 -9.12
N GLU A 262 -3.69 14.38 -9.82
CA GLU A 262 -3.49 14.37 -11.27
C GLU A 262 -2.22 13.63 -11.65
N GLN A 263 -1.10 13.88 -10.96
CA GLN A 263 0.17 13.19 -11.18
C GLN A 263 0.05 11.69 -10.90
N PHE A 264 -0.62 11.28 -9.81
CA PHE A 264 -0.87 9.88 -9.46
C PHE A 264 -1.62 9.15 -10.57
N ASN A 265 -2.62 9.80 -11.15
CA ASN A 265 -3.41 9.24 -12.23
C ASN A 265 -2.73 9.35 -13.61
N ASP A 266 -1.52 9.90 -13.72
CA ASP A 266 -0.86 10.20 -15.00
C ASP A 266 0.48 9.46 -15.24
N PRO A 267 0.61 8.16 -14.91
CA PRO A 267 1.72 7.38 -15.41
C PRO A 267 1.51 7.08 -16.90
N VAL A 268 2.63 7.02 -17.62
CA VAL A 268 2.69 6.56 -19.01
C VAL A 268 3.76 5.47 -19.14
N PRO A 269 3.64 4.51 -20.07
CA PRO A 269 4.68 3.50 -20.29
C PRO A 269 6.04 4.13 -20.56
N ARG A 270 7.12 3.53 -20.04
CA ARG A 270 8.49 4.05 -20.22
C ARG A 270 8.86 4.22 -21.70
N GLY A 271 8.37 3.34 -22.58
CA GLY A 271 8.55 3.45 -24.02
C GLY A 271 7.94 4.73 -24.62
N ALA A 272 6.77 5.14 -24.15
CA ALA A 272 6.14 6.40 -24.56
C ALA A 272 6.87 7.63 -23.98
N ALA A 273 7.30 7.56 -22.71
CA ALA A 273 8.08 8.61 -22.08
C ALA A 273 9.43 8.86 -22.78
N LEU A 274 10.11 7.79 -23.23
CA LEU A 274 11.37 7.85 -23.97
C LEU A 274 11.28 8.70 -25.24
N GLN A 275 10.13 8.69 -25.93
CA GLN A 275 9.93 9.43 -27.16
C GLN A 275 9.80 10.95 -26.93
N THR A 276 9.37 11.36 -25.73
CA THR A 276 9.05 12.76 -25.43
C THR A 276 10.07 13.44 -24.51
N ARG A 277 10.61 12.72 -23.51
CA ARG A 277 11.52 13.27 -22.49
C ARG A 277 12.53 12.22 -21.98
N PRO A 278 13.59 11.90 -22.75
CA PRO A 278 14.49 10.79 -22.44
C PRO A 278 15.41 11.01 -21.23
N ALA A 279 15.73 12.26 -20.87
CA ALA A 279 16.77 12.57 -19.88
C ALA A 279 16.39 12.25 -18.42
N ASN A 280 15.09 12.16 -18.12
CA ASN A 280 14.60 11.83 -16.78
C ASN A 280 13.34 10.95 -16.89
N LEU A 281 13.53 9.68 -17.26
CA LEU A 281 12.43 8.74 -17.44
C LEU A 281 11.60 8.52 -16.17
N ARG A 282 12.22 8.63 -15.00
CA ARG A 282 11.55 8.46 -13.72
C ARG A 282 10.45 9.51 -13.55
N ASP A 283 10.79 10.79 -13.77
CA ASP A 283 9.82 11.89 -13.67
C ASP A 283 8.92 12.01 -14.91
N ALA A 284 9.35 11.49 -16.06
CA ALA A 284 8.60 11.54 -17.32
C ALA A 284 7.64 10.36 -17.52
N SER A 285 7.71 9.32 -16.68
CA SER A 285 6.88 8.10 -16.75
C SER A 285 6.20 7.86 -15.40
N PHE A 286 6.86 7.12 -14.51
CA PHE A 286 6.41 6.82 -13.16
C PHE A 286 7.57 6.37 -12.28
N ASN A 287 7.36 6.39 -10.96
CA ASN A 287 8.36 6.01 -9.96
C ASN A 287 7.74 5.42 -8.68
N THR A 288 8.59 4.81 -7.86
CA THR A 288 8.28 4.25 -6.53
C THR A 288 9.10 4.90 -5.42
N ASP A 289 9.59 6.13 -5.65
CA ASP A 289 10.60 6.78 -4.79
C ASP A 289 10.13 6.87 -3.33
N SER A 290 8.89 7.35 -3.10
CA SER A 290 8.31 7.48 -1.76
C SER A 290 8.27 6.13 -1.01
N TYR A 291 7.88 5.04 -1.68
CA TYR A 291 7.89 3.69 -1.10
C TYR A 291 9.31 3.24 -0.75
N GLU A 292 10.24 3.37 -1.69
CA GLU A 292 11.62 2.90 -1.53
C GLU A 292 12.41 3.70 -0.49
N GLU A 293 12.07 4.97 -0.27
CA GLU A 293 12.69 5.82 0.74
C GLU A 293 12.09 5.61 2.14
N ILE A 294 10.79 5.33 2.26
CA ILE A 294 10.14 5.05 3.55
C ILE A 294 10.64 3.73 4.13
N PHE A 295 10.70 2.67 3.33
CA PHE A 295 10.94 1.31 3.84
C PHE A 295 12.39 0.83 3.62
N THR A 296 13.00 0.28 4.68
CA THR A 296 14.16 -0.62 4.55
C THR A 296 13.67 -2.05 4.32
N LEU A 297 13.91 -2.55 3.12
CA LEU A 297 13.53 -3.89 2.69
C LEU A 297 14.77 -4.64 2.18
N PRO A 298 14.74 -5.99 2.17
CA PRO A 298 15.76 -6.74 1.45
C PRO A 298 15.82 -6.28 -0.01
N ALA A 299 17.02 -6.17 -0.54
CA ALA A 299 17.23 -5.74 -1.91
C ALA A 299 17.43 -6.96 -2.84
N SER A 300 16.93 -6.83 -4.06
CA SER A 300 17.22 -7.73 -5.18
C SER A 300 17.87 -6.94 -6.33
N ILE A 301 17.98 -7.57 -7.50
CA ILE A 301 18.37 -6.87 -8.73
C ILE A 301 17.39 -5.73 -9.11
N GLY A 302 16.16 -5.76 -8.59
CA GLY A 302 15.16 -4.72 -8.75
C GLY A 302 15.22 -3.63 -7.67
N GLY A 303 16.27 -3.57 -6.86
CA GLY A 303 16.30 -2.73 -5.67
C GLY A 303 15.33 -3.25 -4.62
N LYS A 304 14.47 -2.40 -4.07
CA LYS A 304 13.49 -2.76 -3.03
C LYS A 304 12.11 -3.16 -3.57
N LYS A 305 11.93 -3.13 -4.90
CA LYS A 305 10.62 -3.32 -5.55
C LYS A 305 10.08 -4.75 -5.47
N TYR A 306 10.97 -5.72 -5.49
CA TYR A 306 10.66 -7.14 -5.30
C TYR A 306 11.81 -7.79 -4.55
N TYR A 307 11.52 -8.70 -3.63
CA TYR A 307 12.49 -9.22 -2.68
C TYR A 307 12.02 -10.54 -2.05
N ALA A 308 12.92 -11.22 -1.35
CA ALA A 308 12.59 -12.41 -0.57
C ALA A 308 13.21 -12.33 0.83
N VAL A 309 12.52 -12.90 1.82
CA VAL A 309 12.95 -12.91 3.22
C VAL A 309 12.42 -14.14 3.94
N THR A 310 13.21 -14.67 4.87
CA THR A 310 12.78 -15.75 5.75
C THR A 310 12.39 -15.17 7.11
N VAL A 311 11.22 -15.54 7.62
CA VAL A 311 10.72 -15.14 8.95
C VAL A 311 10.26 -16.40 9.69
N GLY A 312 11.08 -16.86 10.65
CA GLY A 312 10.88 -18.16 11.29
C GLY A 312 10.85 -19.29 10.26
N ASP A 313 9.72 -20.00 10.19
CA ASP A 313 9.49 -21.12 9.26
C ASP A 313 9.01 -20.71 7.86
N LEU A 314 8.74 -19.42 7.64
CA LEU A 314 8.17 -18.91 6.40
C LEU A 314 9.23 -18.29 5.50
N ARG A 315 9.26 -18.68 4.23
CA ARG A 315 9.89 -17.93 3.14
C ARG A 315 8.82 -17.08 2.44
N LEU A 316 9.00 -15.77 2.50
CA LEU A 316 8.23 -14.79 1.75
C LEU A 316 8.98 -14.45 0.46
N VAL A 317 8.29 -14.45 -0.67
CA VAL A 317 8.71 -13.82 -1.92
C VAL A 317 7.70 -12.73 -2.25
N SER A 318 8.14 -11.48 -2.29
CA SER A 318 7.32 -10.31 -2.66
C SER A 318 7.64 -9.88 -4.09
N LEU A 319 6.62 -9.82 -4.96
CA LEU A 319 6.75 -9.39 -6.36
C LEU A 319 6.15 -8.01 -6.59
N PHE A 320 6.66 -7.31 -7.60
CA PHE A 320 6.07 -6.11 -8.16
C PHE A 320 5.20 -6.50 -9.36
N ALA A 321 3.98 -6.96 -9.05
CA ALA A 321 2.92 -7.17 -10.04
C ALA A 321 1.78 -6.18 -9.75
N ALA A 322 1.82 -5.04 -10.44
CA ALA A 322 0.82 -3.98 -10.37
C ALA A 322 0.74 -3.21 -11.71
N ASN A 323 -0.41 -2.59 -11.92
CA ASN A 323 -0.77 -1.86 -13.13
C ASN A 323 -1.48 -0.56 -12.75
N ILE A 324 -1.45 0.44 -13.62
CA ILE A 324 -2.24 1.66 -13.38
C ILE A 324 -3.73 1.33 -13.39
N TRP A 325 -4.46 1.68 -12.34
CA TRP A 325 -5.91 1.60 -12.35
C TRP A 325 -6.47 2.60 -13.38
N ARG A 326 -7.38 2.13 -14.24
CA ARG A 326 -8.14 2.96 -15.19
C ARG A 326 -9.61 2.64 -15.08
N THR A 327 -10.45 3.65 -15.32
CA THR A 327 -11.89 3.44 -15.38
C THR A 327 -12.23 2.36 -16.43
N PRO A 328 -13.11 1.40 -16.10
CA PRO A 328 -13.62 0.42 -17.06
C PRO A 328 -14.62 1.03 -18.05
N GLY A 329 -15.03 2.29 -17.83
CA GLY A 329 -15.97 3.02 -18.68
C GLY A 329 -15.53 3.11 -20.14
N LEU A 330 -16.53 3.11 -21.03
CA LEU A 330 -16.35 3.19 -22.48
C LEU A 330 -16.87 4.52 -23.05
N ALA A 331 -17.21 5.49 -22.21
CA ALA A 331 -17.70 6.78 -22.65
C ALA A 331 -16.61 7.55 -23.39
N ASP A 332 -17.01 8.44 -24.30
CA ASP A 332 -16.07 9.26 -25.09
C ASP A 332 -15.23 10.22 -24.21
N SER A 333 -15.71 10.50 -22.99
CA SER A 333 -15.00 11.30 -21.98
C SER A 333 -14.01 10.50 -21.14
N ASP A 334 -13.96 9.17 -21.27
CA ASP A 334 -13.16 8.31 -20.39
C ASP A 334 -11.74 8.16 -20.91
N ARG A 335 -10.75 8.47 -20.05
CA ARG A 335 -9.35 8.05 -20.24
C ARG A 335 -9.22 6.66 -19.64
N GLY A 336 -9.74 5.69 -20.37
CA GLY A 336 -10.16 4.41 -19.81
C GLY A 336 -9.19 3.26 -20.05
N ARG A 337 -9.56 2.12 -19.46
CA ARG A 337 -8.88 0.83 -19.62
C ARG A 337 -8.86 0.41 -21.09
N TYR A 338 -9.95 0.60 -21.83
CA TYR A 338 -10.09 0.04 -23.18
C TYR A 338 -10.00 1.06 -24.31
N ARG A 339 -9.95 2.37 -24.00
CA ARG A 339 -9.90 3.44 -24.99
C ARG A 339 -9.39 4.76 -24.43
N GLU A 340 -8.94 5.62 -25.32
CA GLU A 340 -8.66 7.02 -25.02
C GLU A 340 -9.90 7.92 -25.11
N ARG A 341 -9.79 9.09 -24.46
CA ARG A 341 -10.77 10.17 -24.59
C ARG A 341 -10.82 10.68 -26.01
N GLN A 342 -12.03 10.94 -26.50
CA GLN A 342 -12.23 11.50 -27.84
C GLN A 342 -11.52 12.85 -28.03
N ALA A 343 -11.48 13.67 -26.97
CA ALA A 343 -10.82 14.97 -26.99
C ALA A 343 -9.28 14.89 -27.07
N ASP A 344 -8.69 13.74 -26.72
CA ASP A 344 -7.23 13.56 -26.65
C ASP A 344 -6.65 12.78 -27.84
N LEU A 345 -7.47 12.35 -28.81
CA LEU A 345 -7.01 11.48 -29.90
C LEU A 345 -5.85 12.05 -30.72
N ASN A 346 -5.77 13.37 -30.87
CA ASN A 346 -4.67 14.04 -31.58
C ASN A 346 -3.55 14.53 -30.65
N HIS A 347 -3.57 14.12 -29.37
CA HIS A 347 -2.68 14.54 -28.31
C HIS A 347 -2.07 13.33 -27.57
N PRO A 348 -1.12 12.59 -28.19
CA PRO A 348 -0.51 11.40 -27.58
C PRO A 348 0.15 11.63 -26.23
N GLU A 349 0.52 12.87 -25.91
CA GLU A 349 1.07 13.29 -24.62
C GLU A 349 0.04 13.29 -23.48
N ARG A 350 -1.26 13.18 -23.83
CA ARG A 350 -2.41 13.13 -22.91
C ARG A 350 -3.05 11.75 -22.81
N TRP A 351 -2.65 10.81 -23.68
CA TRP A 351 -3.16 9.44 -23.67
C TRP A 351 -2.87 8.75 -22.33
N GLY A 352 -3.81 7.92 -21.90
CA GLY A 352 -3.70 7.09 -20.70
C GLY A 352 -2.93 5.78 -20.92
N TYR A 353 -2.78 5.35 -22.18
CA TYR A 353 -2.12 4.09 -22.57
C TYR A 353 -2.75 2.85 -21.93
N GLY A 354 -4.07 2.88 -21.74
CA GLY A 354 -4.81 1.82 -21.06
C GLY A 354 -4.32 1.57 -19.62
N GLN A 355 -4.61 0.38 -19.15
CA GLN A 355 -4.19 -0.23 -17.90
C GLN A 355 -2.84 -0.93 -18.11
N HIS A 356 -1.79 -0.17 -18.37
CA HIS A 356 -0.45 -0.75 -18.55
C HIS A 356 0.15 -1.22 -17.22
N ILE A 357 1.00 -2.25 -17.29
CA ILE A 357 1.76 -2.77 -16.16
C ILE A 357 2.99 -1.90 -15.86
N PHE A 358 3.40 -1.80 -14.60
CA PHE A 358 4.53 -0.96 -14.20
C PHE A 358 5.89 -1.66 -14.32
N GLU A 359 5.94 -2.96 -13.99
CA GLU A 359 7.16 -3.75 -14.03
C GLU A 359 6.92 -5.04 -14.81
N PRO A 360 7.70 -5.33 -15.86
CA PRO A 360 7.55 -6.55 -16.64
C PRO A 360 7.82 -7.82 -15.81
N ILE A 361 7.05 -8.87 -16.08
CA ILE A 361 7.20 -10.19 -15.45
C ILE A 361 7.13 -11.35 -16.47
N THR A 362 7.42 -11.07 -17.74
CA THR A 362 7.58 -12.11 -18.77
C THR A 362 8.87 -12.93 -18.54
N PRO A 363 9.03 -14.12 -19.15
CA PRO A 363 10.24 -14.95 -19.00
C PRO A 363 11.56 -14.23 -19.28
N GLU A 364 11.55 -13.22 -20.15
CA GLU A 364 12.72 -12.40 -20.50
C GLU A 364 12.95 -11.23 -19.54
N SER A 365 12.07 -11.00 -18.58
CA SER A 365 12.20 -9.91 -17.61
C SER A 365 13.23 -10.24 -16.54
N ALA A 366 13.81 -9.19 -15.95
CA ALA A 366 14.71 -9.33 -14.81
C ALA A 366 14.00 -9.97 -13.61
N GLN A 367 12.77 -9.51 -13.32
CA GLN A 367 11.97 -9.99 -12.20
C GLN A 367 11.62 -11.48 -12.33
N TYR A 368 11.22 -11.96 -13.52
CA TYR A 368 10.90 -13.39 -13.71
C TYR A 368 12.12 -14.29 -13.53
N ARG A 369 13.26 -13.94 -14.15
CA ARG A 369 14.50 -14.73 -13.98
C ARG A 369 14.98 -14.73 -12.53
N TRP A 370 14.84 -13.60 -11.83
CA TRP A 370 15.13 -13.53 -10.41
C TRP A 370 14.19 -14.44 -9.61
N LEU A 371 12.88 -14.41 -9.89
CA LEU A 371 11.90 -15.28 -9.25
C LEU A 371 12.26 -16.76 -9.46
N GLN A 372 12.56 -17.16 -10.70
CA GLN A 372 12.96 -18.54 -10.99
C GLN A 372 14.22 -18.96 -10.18
N ALA A 373 15.21 -18.08 -10.07
CA ALA A 373 16.40 -18.33 -9.26
C ALA A 373 16.08 -18.41 -7.76
N GLU A 374 15.23 -17.53 -7.27
CA GLU A 374 14.78 -17.49 -5.87
C GLU A 374 14.01 -18.77 -5.50
N LEU A 375 13.10 -19.24 -6.34
CA LEU A 375 12.35 -20.48 -6.12
C LEU A 375 13.26 -21.73 -6.12
N ALA A 376 14.40 -21.66 -6.82
CA ALA A 376 15.43 -22.70 -6.81
C ALA A 376 16.43 -22.57 -5.65
N SER A 377 16.37 -21.49 -4.86
CA SER A 377 17.30 -21.25 -3.75
C SER A 377 17.17 -22.33 -2.65
N PRO A 378 18.24 -22.61 -1.89
CA PRO A 378 18.15 -23.44 -0.69
C PRO A 378 17.13 -22.90 0.32
N GLU A 379 17.12 -21.58 0.54
CA GLU A 379 16.23 -20.89 1.48
C GLU A 379 14.76 -21.16 1.15
N PHE A 380 14.39 -21.05 -0.13
CA PHE A 380 13.03 -21.33 -0.57
C PHE A 380 12.69 -22.82 -0.49
N ARG A 381 13.56 -23.69 -1.01
CA ARG A 381 13.29 -25.13 -1.06
C ARG A 381 13.18 -25.77 0.32
N GLN A 382 13.93 -25.27 1.31
CA GLN A 382 13.96 -25.80 2.68
C GLN A 382 12.90 -25.18 3.58
N ALA A 383 12.29 -24.05 3.20
CA ALA A 383 11.27 -23.41 4.00
C ALA A 383 10.03 -24.30 4.16
N LYS A 384 9.51 -24.35 5.39
CA LYS A 384 8.31 -25.12 5.73
C LYS A 384 7.06 -24.47 5.12
N TYR A 385 6.97 -23.15 5.18
CA TYR A 385 5.93 -22.38 4.51
C TYR A 385 6.53 -21.49 3.42
N LYS A 386 5.97 -21.56 2.22
CA LYS A 386 6.38 -20.86 1.01
C LYS A 386 5.22 -19.98 0.57
N VAL A 387 5.38 -18.67 0.78
CA VAL A 387 4.36 -17.67 0.50
C VAL A 387 4.87 -16.71 -0.55
N VAL A 388 4.09 -16.50 -1.59
CA VAL A 388 4.32 -15.46 -2.60
C VAL A 388 3.29 -14.37 -2.41
N MET A 389 3.73 -13.11 -2.40
CA MET A 389 2.88 -11.95 -2.19
C MET A 389 3.07 -10.94 -3.31
N PHE A 390 1.98 -10.40 -3.85
CA PHE A 390 1.98 -9.28 -4.80
C PHE A 390 0.59 -8.65 -4.85
N HIS A 391 0.44 -7.51 -5.54
CA HIS A 391 -0.78 -6.73 -5.42
C HIS A 391 -1.90 -7.17 -6.38
N HIS A 392 -1.63 -7.28 -7.69
CA HIS A 392 -2.65 -7.62 -8.68
C HIS A 392 -3.08 -9.09 -8.56
N PRO A 393 -4.39 -9.40 -8.47
CA PRO A 393 -4.88 -10.76 -8.27
C PRO A 393 -4.73 -11.61 -9.55
N PRO A 394 -4.20 -12.86 -9.47
CA PRO A 394 -4.31 -13.81 -10.57
C PRO A 394 -5.70 -14.47 -10.62
N HIS A 395 -6.39 -14.54 -9.48
CA HIS A 395 -7.75 -15.06 -9.36
C HIS A 395 -8.56 -14.17 -8.43
N SER A 396 -9.71 -13.64 -8.87
CA SER A 396 -10.59 -12.86 -7.99
C SER A 396 -12.01 -12.75 -8.55
N LEU A 397 -12.93 -12.44 -7.65
CA LEU A 397 -14.31 -12.09 -7.95
C LEU A 397 -14.50 -10.58 -8.13
N GLY A 398 -13.47 -9.76 -7.88
CA GLY A 398 -13.55 -8.31 -8.00
C GLY A 398 -13.51 -7.82 -9.44
N ASP A 399 -13.70 -6.51 -9.64
CA ASP A 399 -13.64 -5.91 -10.99
C ASP A 399 -12.21 -5.81 -11.52
N ASN A 400 -11.25 -5.52 -10.63
CA ASN A 400 -9.90 -5.12 -11.01
C ASN A 400 -8.99 -6.28 -11.48
N VAL A 401 -9.46 -7.52 -11.38
CA VAL A 401 -8.83 -8.72 -11.98
C VAL A 401 -9.01 -8.77 -13.51
N VAL A 402 -9.84 -7.90 -14.06
CA VAL A 402 -10.08 -7.79 -15.51
C VAL A 402 -9.57 -6.42 -15.95
N PRO A 403 -8.87 -6.30 -17.08
CA PRO A 403 -8.57 -7.32 -18.08
C PRO A 403 -7.37 -8.19 -17.67
N ALA A 404 -6.94 -9.10 -18.56
CA ALA A 404 -5.73 -9.90 -18.35
C ALA A 404 -4.52 -9.03 -17.99
N TYR A 405 -3.65 -9.56 -17.13
CA TYR A 405 -2.42 -8.91 -16.70
C TYR A 405 -1.34 -9.01 -17.79
N THR A 406 -1.42 -8.13 -18.79
CA THR A 406 -0.53 -8.06 -19.95
C THR A 406 -0.27 -6.62 -20.36
N ASP A 407 0.78 -6.39 -21.16
CA ASP A 407 0.94 -5.11 -21.83
C ASP A 407 -0.24 -4.85 -22.80
N PRO A 408 -0.86 -3.66 -22.78
CA PRO A 408 -1.98 -3.36 -23.66
C PRO A 408 -1.51 -3.24 -25.11
N VAL A 409 -2.23 -3.88 -26.02
CA VAL A 409 -2.03 -3.78 -27.46
C VAL A 409 -2.85 -2.61 -27.99
N GLN A 410 -2.17 -1.52 -28.35
CA GLN A 410 -2.79 -0.32 -28.88
C GLN A 410 -3.28 -0.53 -30.32
N GLN A 411 -4.52 -0.12 -30.58
CA GLN A 411 -5.11 -0.04 -31.91
C GLN A 411 -5.51 1.41 -32.19
N ILE A 412 -5.02 1.96 -33.31
CA ILE A 412 -5.36 3.31 -33.75
C ILE A 412 -6.22 3.20 -35.00
N GLU A 413 -7.50 3.53 -34.87
CA GLU A 413 -8.42 3.62 -35.98
C GLU A 413 -8.30 4.98 -36.66
N ARG A 414 -8.28 4.97 -38.00
CA ARG A 414 -8.19 6.18 -38.82
C ARG A 414 -9.29 6.21 -39.85
N GLN A 415 -9.80 7.40 -40.11
CA GLN A 415 -10.69 7.66 -41.24
C GLN A 415 -9.92 7.66 -42.56
N PRO A 416 -10.60 7.57 -43.72
CA PRO A 416 -9.93 7.62 -45.03
C PRO A 416 -9.07 8.86 -45.28
N ASP A 417 -9.35 9.97 -44.59
CA ASP A 417 -8.57 11.21 -44.64
C ASP A 417 -7.32 11.20 -43.72
N GLY A 418 -7.06 10.10 -43.01
CA GLY A 418 -5.93 9.92 -42.10
C GLY A 418 -6.16 10.38 -40.66
N ARG A 419 -7.29 11.05 -40.36
CA ARG A 419 -7.64 11.51 -39.02
C ARG A 419 -7.91 10.34 -38.07
N ILE A 420 -7.39 10.42 -36.85
CA ILE A 420 -7.64 9.41 -35.81
C ILE A 420 -9.12 9.49 -35.37
N SER A 421 -9.84 8.38 -35.47
CA SER A 421 -11.24 8.24 -35.02
C SER A 421 -11.35 7.61 -33.64
N ALA A 422 -10.43 6.71 -33.28
CA ALA A 422 -10.35 6.07 -31.97
C ALA A 422 -8.94 5.56 -31.68
N VAL A 423 -8.58 5.49 -30.40
CA VAL A 423 -7.44 4.73 -29.89
C VAL A 423 -7.97 3.76 -28.84
N ARG A 424 -7.74 2.47 -29.04
CA ARG A 424 -8.25 1.36 -28.23
C ARG A 424 -7.12 0.49 -27.71
N TYR A 425 -7.43 -0.27 -26.67
CA TYR A 425 -6.48 -1.20 -26.05
C TYR A 425 -7.12 -2.57 -25.91
N GLU A 426 -6.44 -3.57 -26.46
CA GLU A 426 -6.69 -4.99 -26.20
C GLU A 426 -5.70 -5.55 -25.19
N TYR A 427 -6.14 -6.55 -24.46
CA TYR A 427 -5.37 -7.27 -23.46
C TYR A 427 -5.52 -8.76 -23.78
N PRO A 428 -4.64 -9.31 -24.63
CA PRO A 428 -4.76 -10.68 -25.09
C PRO A 428 -4.83 -11.65 -23.91
N LEU A 429 -5.92 -12.43 -23.83
CA LEU A 429 -6.17 -13.31 -22.69
C LEU A 429 -5.13 -14.44 -22.60
N ASP A 430 -4.65 -14.91 -23.75
CA ASP A 430 -3.57 -15.90 -23.85
C ASP A 430 -2.20 -15.36 -23.42
N SER A 431 -2.11 -14.06 -23.19
CA SER A 431 -0.91 -13.34 -22.79
C SER A 431 -0.98 -12.82 -21.37
N ASP A 432 -1.94 -13.25 -20.55
CA ASP A 432 -1.90 -12.97 -19.11
C ASP A 432 -0.60 -13.52 -18.49
N TYR A 433 0.35 -12.66 -18.17
CA TYR A 433 1.69 -13.06 -17.73
C TYR A 433 1.65 -13.78 -16.39
N LEU A 434 0.69 -13.45 -15.52
CA LEU A 434 0.55 -14.11 -14.23
C LEU A 434 0.07 -15.54 -14.43
N VAL A 435 -1.03 -15.73 -15.16
CA VAL A 435 -1.65 -17.05 -15.36
C VAL A 435 -0.79 -17.94 -16.26
N ARG A 436 -0.22 -17.39 -17.34
CA ARG A 436 0.57 -18.13 -18.32
C ARG A 436 1.94 -18.54 -17.79
N ASP A 437 2.66 -17.60 -17.17
CA ASP A 437 4.09 -17.78 -16.90
C ASP A 437 4.40 -17.94 -15.41
N VAL A 438 3.76 -17.15 -14.55
CA VAL A 438 4.10 -17.09 -13.12
C VAL A 438 3.41 -18.21 -12.35
N MET A 439 2.10 -18.40 -12.50
CA MET A 439 1.35 -19.41 -11.73
C MET A 439 1.89 -20.83 -11.92
N PRO A 440 2.20 -21.30 -13.16
CA PRO A 440 2.80 -22.62 -13.33
C PRO A 440 4.18 -22.75 -12.67
N LEU A 441 4.97 -21.67 -12.68
CA LEU A 441 6.28 -21.64 -12.02
C LEU A 441 6.14 -21.73 -10.49
N LEU A 442 5.19 -21.01 -9.90
CA LEU A 442 4.91 -21.06 -8.46
C LEU A 442 4.40 -22.45 -8.02
N GLU A 443 3.47 -23.02 -8.80
CA GLU A 443 2.91 -24.35 -8.57
C GLU A 443 4.02 -25.41 -8.60
N ALA A 444 4.88 -25.39 -9.62
CA ALA A 444 6.00 -26.32 -9.76
C ALA A 444 7.03 -26.20 -8.62
N ALA A 445 7.18 -25.01 -8.03
CA ALA A 445 8.07 -24.77 -6.88
C ALA A 445 7.44 -25.21 -5.53
N GLY A 446 6.16 -25.59 -5.53
CA GLY A 446 5.41 -25.97 -4.34
C GLY A 446 5.11 -24.78 -3.42
N VAL A 447 4.80 -23.61 -4.00
CA VAL A 447 4.21 -22.49 -3.25
C VAL A 447 2.87 -22.94 -2.65
N GLN A 448 2.63 -22.60 -1.38
CA GLN A 448 1.39 -23.01 -0.70
C GLN A 448 0.35 -21.89 -0.63
N LEU A 449 0.80 -20.63 -0.65
CA LEU A 449 -0.05 -19.45 -0.58
C LEU A 449 0.45 -18.36 -1.53
N VAL A 450 -0.46 -17.88 -2.38
CA VAL A 450 -0.35 -16.63 -3.12
C VAL A 450 -1.28 -15.61 -2.46
N PHE A 451 -0.72 -14.55 -1.89
CA PHE A 451 -1.43 -13.53 -1.12
C PHE A 451 -1.42 -12.18 -1.83
N TYR A 452 -2.60 -11.56 -1.98
CA TYR A 452 -2.78 -10.34 -2.77
C TYR A 452 -3.94 -9.45 -2.30
N GLY A 453 -4.15 -8.34 -3.02
CA GLY A 453 -5.15 -7.31 -2.73
C GLY A 453 -5.86 -6.80 -3.98
N HIS A 454 -5.96 -5.47 -4.12
CA HIS A 454 -6.39 -4.70 -5.29
C HIS A 454 -7.91 -4.62 -5.54
N SER A 455 -8.68 -5.66 -5.24
CA SER A 455 -10.13 -5.66 -5.54
C SER A 455 -11.03 -5.31 -4.37
N HIS A 456 -10.45 -5.06 -3.19
CA HIS A 456 -11.13 -4.61 -1.97
C HIS A 456 -12.25 -5.55 -1.52
N LEU A 457 -11.90 -6.81 -1.37
CA LEU A 457 -12.79 -7.88 -0.97
C LEU A 457 -12.02 -8.94 -0.17
N TRP A 458 -12.76 -9.90 0.35
CA TRP A 458 -12.20 -11.17 0.77
C TRP A 458 -12.73 -12.25 -0.14
N ASN A 459 -11.88 -13.11 -0.67
CA ASN A 459 -12.23 -14.35 -1.36
C ASN A 459 -11.00 -15.28 -1.36
N ARG A 460 -11.22 -16.55 -1.72
CA ARG A 460 -10.11 -17.48 -1.90
C ARG A 460 -10.38 -18.53 -2.96
N PHE A 461 -9.29 -19.04 -3.53
CA PHE A 461 -9.28 -20.08 -4.55
C PHE A 461 -8.23 -21.11 -4.22
N VAL A 462 -8.30 -22.27 -4.89
CA VAL A 462 -7.29 -23.32 -4.79
C VAL A 462 -7.01 -23.84 -6.19
N SER A 463 -5.73 -23.92 -6.56
CA SER A 463 -5.33 -24.52 -7.84
C SER A 463 -5.60 -26.04 -7.84
N PRO A 464 -5.59 -26.70 -9.01
CA PRO A 464 -5.68 -28.15 -9.08
C PRO A 464 -4.58 -28.90 -8.30
N GLY A 465 -3.40 -28.31 -8.12
CA GLY A 465 -2.30 -28.90 -7.33
C GLY A 465 -2.31 -28.52 -5.85
N GLY A 466 -3.26 -27.70 -5.40
CA GLY A 466 -3.48 -27.39 -3.98
C GLY A 466 -2.84 -26.09 -3.49
N MET A 467 -2.28 -25.26 -4.38
CA MET A 467 -1.82 -23.91 -4.05
C MET A 467 -3.02 -23.01 -3.72
N ASN A 468 -2.97 -22.32 -2.57
CA ASN A 468 -4.04 -21.45 -2.12
C ASN A 468 -3.84 -20.02 -2.64
N PHE A 469 -4.95 -19.36 -2.96
CA PHE A 469 -5.00 -17.95 -3.33
C PHE A 469 -5.90 -17.23 -2.34
N LEU A 470 -5.44 -16.11 -1.77
CA LEU A 470 -6.20 -15.34 -0.80
C LEU A 470 -6.12 -13.85 -1.09
N GLU A 471 -7.29 -13.24 -1.26
CA GLU A 471 -7.47 -11.80 -1.12
C GLU A 471 -8.03 -11.49 0.27
N SER A 472 -7.41 -10.55 0.97
CA SER A 472 -7.86 -10.11 2.31
C SER A 472 -7.75 -8.58 2.45
N SER A 473 -8.44 -7.87 1.55
CA SER A 473 -8.34 -6.43 1.32
C SER A 473 -9.60 -5.64 1.68
N ASN A 474 -10.65 -6.29 2.22
CA ASN A 474 -11.91 -5.60 2.54
C ASN A 474 -11.81 -4.76 3.84
N VAL A 475 -11.40 -3.50 3.72
CA VAL A 475 -11.17 -2.58 4.86
C VAL A 475 -11.97 -1.29 4.82
N GLY A 476 -13.09 -1.22 4.11
CA GLY A 476 -13.94 -0.01 4.13
C GLY A 476 -14.58 0.40 2.82
N ASN A 477 -14.17 -0.21 1.71
CA ASN A 477 -14.27 0.40 0.39
C ASN A 477 -14.31 -0.66 -0.72
N THR A 478 -15.34 -1.49 -0.76
CA THR A 478 -15.47 -2.48 -1.83
C THR A 478 -16.02 -1.87 -3.13
N TYR A 479 -15.60 -2.44 -4.27
CA TYR A 479 -16.20 -2.18 -5.58
C TYR A 479 -17.10 -3.33 -6.07
N GLY A 480 -17.40 -4.28 -5.19
CA GLY A 480 -18.31 -5.38 -5.43
C GLY A 480 -17.63 -6.66 -5.90
N ALA A 481 -18.35 -7.78 -5.74
CA ALA A 481 -17.98 -9.09 -6.25
C ALA A 481 -18.92 -9.48 -7.39
N PHE A 482 -18.35 -9.96 -8.50
CA PHE A 482 -19.05 -10.13 -9.77
C PHE A 482 -19.50 -11.58 -9.99
N VAL A 483 -20.25 -12.13 -9.03
CA VAL A 483 -20.85 -13.47 -9.13
C VAL A 483 -22.28 -13.38 -9.65
N ASN A 484 -23.09 -12.50 -9.06
CA ASN A 484 -24.50 -12.30 -9.42
C ASN A 484 -24.72 -11.00 -10.23
N GLN A 485 -23.64 -10.39 -10.69
CA GLN A 485 -23.60 -9.14 -11.44
C GLN A 485 -22.51 -9.20 -12.52
N GLN A 486 -22.57 -8.31 -13.49
CA GLN A 486 -21.62 -8.26 -14.62
C GLN A 486 -20.65 -7.09 -14.50
N ARG A 487 -19.38 -7.35 -14.77
CA ARG A 487 -18.32 -6.34 -14.88
C ARG A 487 -18.54 -5.45 -16.09
N ALA A 488 -18.05 -4.23 -16.00
CA ALA A 488 -18.02 -3.31 -17.14
C ALA A 488 -16.85 -3.68 -18.06
N VAL A 489 -17.07 -4.68 -18.92
CA VAL A 489 -16.12 -5.10 -19.94
C VAL A 489 -16.65 -4.75 -21.34
N PRO A 490 -15.78 -4.56 -22.35
CA PRO A 490 -16.18 -4.30 -23.73
C PRO A 490 -17.12 -5.33 -24.34
N ILE A 491 -17.38 -6.47 -23.68
CA ILE A 491 -18.34 -7.46 -24.18
C ILE A 491 -19.26 -7.98 -23.07
N GLY A 492 -20.51 -7.53 -23.20
CA GLY A 492 -21.70 -7.95 -22.48
C GLY A 492 -22.89 -7.21 -23.10
N ASN A 493 -23.54 -7.83 -24.08
CA ASN A 493 -24.87 -7.45 -24.62
C ASN A 493 -24.94 -6.29 -25.63
N ARG A 494 -23.84 -5.72 -26.14
CA ARG A 494 -23.86 -4.68 -27.19
C ARG A 494 -23.11 -5.12 -28.43
N GLU A 495 -23.86 -5.52 -29.47
CA GLU A 495 -23.36 -5.92 -30.79
C GLU A 495 -22.31 -4.96 -31.34
N TYR A 496 -22.50 -3.65 -31.11
CA TYR A 496 -21.57 -2.58 -31.47
C TYR A 496 -20.11 -2.84 -31.07
N TYR A 497 -19.82 -3.30 -29.85
CA TYR A 497 -18.43 -3.42 -29.39
C TYR A 497 -17.71 -4.66 -29.94
N ARG A 498 -18.45 -5.67 -30.44
CA ARG A 498 -17.86 -6.88 -31.04
C ARG A 498 -17.13 -6.60 -32.35
N GLU A 499 -17.45 -5.49 -33.00
CA GLU A 499 -16.76 -5.05 -34.22
C GLU A 499 -15.36 -4.46 -33.92
N TYR A 500 -15.15 -3.95 -32.70
CA TYR A 500 -13.93 -3.23 -32.33
C TYR A 500 -13.01 -4.01 -31.37
N TYR A 501 -13.55 -4.96 -30.61
CA TYR A 501 -12.79 -5.80 -29.67
C TYR A 501 -12.89 -7.27 -30.07
N ARG A 502 -11.72 -7.90 -30.26
CA ARG A 502 -11.53 -9.31 -30.53
C ARG A 502 -11.62 -10.12 -29.24
N GLU A 503 -10.98 -9.66 -28.18
CA GLU A 503 -10.94 -10.38 -26.90
C GLU A 503 -12.30 -10.43 -26.22
N GLN A 504 -12.64 -11.58 -25.65
CA GLN A 504 -13.90 -11.81 -24.94
C GLN A 504 -13.65 -11.82 -23.43
N TYR A 505 -13.56 -10.63 -22.83
CA TYR A 505 -13.31 -10.49 -21.40
C TYR A 505 -14.44 -11.09 -20.55
N ILE A 506 -14.07 -11.75 -19.45
CA ILE A 506 -15.01 -12.45 -18.57
C ILE A 506 -15.74 -11.47 -17.66
N ALA A 507 -17.05 -11.32 -17.89
CA ALA A 507 -17.89 -10.37 -17.16
C ALA A 507 -18.31 -10.85 -15.76
N SER A 508 -18.18 -12.13 -15.43
CA SER A 508 -18.65 -12.68 -14.14
C SER A 508 -17.82 -13.89 -13.70
N GLY A 509 -17.68 -14.09 -12.40
CA GLY A 509 -16.85 -15.13 -11.80
C GLY A 509 -15.35 -14.79 -11.85
N ASP A 510 -14.52 -15.80 -11.66
CA ASP A 510 -13.07 -15.68 -11.85
C ASP A 510 -12.74 -15.69 -13.36
N PRO A 511 -12.06 -14.67 -13.91
CA PRO A 511 -11.71 -14.66 -15.33
C PRO A 511 -10.75 -15.78 -15.73
N ASN A 512 -10.01 -16.33 -14.76
CA ASN A 512 -8.94 -17.30 -14.99
C ASN A 512 -9.33 -18.74 -14.62
N GLY A 513 -10.63 -18.98 -14.46
CA GLY A 513 -11.24 -20.32 -14.53
C GLY A 513 -11.28 -21.11 -13.22
N LEU A 514 -10.85 -20.57 -12.08
CA LEU A 514 -10.98 -21.25 -10.79
C LEU A 514 -12.36 -21.01 -10.15
N SER A 515 -12.87 -22.04 -9.48
CA SER A 515 -14.07 -21.90 -8.66
C SER A 515 -13.71 -21.25 -7.31
N PRO A 516 -14.45 -20.22 -6.86
CA PRO A 516 -14.19 -19.59 -5.57
C PRO A 516 -14.61 -20.54 -4.44
N VAL A 517 -13.87 -20.57 -3.35
CA VAL A 517 -14.16 -21.46 -2.23
C VAL A 517 -15.03 -20.77 -1.19
N LEU A 518 -16.08 -21.49 -0.74
CA LEU A 518 -16.92 -21.04 0.35
C LEU A 518 -16.14 -21.02 1.68
N PRO A 519 -16.35 -20.01 2.53
CA PRO A 519 -15.84 -20.01 3.90
C PRO A 519 -16.22 -21.29 4.66
N THR A 520 -15.24 -21.91 5.33
CA THR A 520 -15.41 -23.24 5.96
C THR A 520 -16.12 -23.22 7.31
N ILE A 521 -16.23 -22.06 7.97
CA ILE A 521 -16.75 -21.97 9.34
C ILE A 521 -18.10 -21.27 9.38
N ARG A 522 -18.19 -20.02 8.91
CA ARG A 522 -19.38 -19.15 9.01
C ARG A 522 -19.51 -18.23 7.79
N PRO A 523 -19.81 -18.76 6.59
CA PRO A 523 -19.95 -17.92 5.39
C PRO A 523 -20.96 -16.79 5.59
N SER A 524 -20.77 -15.69 4.87
CA SER A 524 -21.79 -14.64 4.77
C SER A 524 -22.97 -15.17 3.96
N LEU A 525 -24.18 -14.74 4.29
CA LEU A 525 -25.39 -15.13 3.57
C LEU A 525 -25.95 -13.93 2.82
N GLU A 526 -26.27 -14.11 1.54
CA GLU A 526 -27.06 -13.18 0.74
C GLU A 526 -28.33 -13.89 0.28
N SER A 527 -29.50 -13.35 0.60
CA SER A 527 -30.81 -13.97 0.30
C SER A 527 -30.91 -15.44 0.76
N GLY A 528 -30.25 -15.77 1.88
CA GLY A 528 -30.19 -17.13 2.44
C GLY A 528 -29.14 -18.05 1.82
N GLN A 529 -28.38 -17.60 0.81
CA GLN A 529 -27.35 -18.39 0.13
C GLN A 529 -25.95 -18.03 0.64
N PRO A 530 -25.09 -19.03 0.95
CA PRO A 530 -23.72 -18.78 1.36
C PRO A 530 -22.91 -18.17 0.22
N GLN A 531 -22.16 -17.12 0.53
CA GLN A 531 -21.31 -16.42 -0.42
C GLN A 531 -19.84 -16.82 -0.26
N PRO A 532 -19.10 -16.98 -1.37
CA PRO A 532 -17.67 -17.29 -1.34
C PRO A 532 -16.79 -16.04 -1.19
N TYR A 533 -17.39 -14.90 -0.83
CA TYR A 533 -16.70 -13.62 -0.69
C TYR A 533 -17.26 -12.78 0.47
N ILE A 534 -16.51 -11.75 0.85
CA ILE A 534 -17.02 -10.59 1.59
C ILE A 534 -16.65 -9.34 0.79
N ALA A 535 -17.67 -8.59 0.38
CA ALA A 535 -17.57 -7.30 -0.27
C ALA A 535 -18.50 -6.34 0.49
N SER A 536 -17.96 -5.53 1.41
CA SER A 536 -18.78 -4.72 2.31
C SER A 536 -18.11 -3.43 2.77
N ASN A 537 -18.91 -2.36 2.82
CA ASN A 537 -18.54 -1.08 3.43
C ASN A 537 -18.97 -0.98 4.92
N GLN A 538 -19.40 -2.08 5.52
CA GLN A 538 -19.79 -2.18 6.94
C GLN A 538 -19.07 -3.30 7.67
N ILE A 539 -18.69 -4.38 6.97
CA ILE A 539 -17.95 -5.51 7.53
C ILE A 539 -16.50 -5.38 7.10
N THR A 540 -15.55 -5.33 8.03
CA THR A 540 -14.11 -5.37 7.72
C THR A 540 -13.53 -6.77 7.94
N VAL A 541 -12.47 -7.12 7.20
CA VAL A 541 -11.85 -8.46 7.23
C VAL A 541 -10.36 -8.39 7.47
N PHE A 542 -9.83 -9.30 8.29
CA PHE A 542 -8.40 -9.53 8.44
C PHE A 542 -8.10 -11.03 8.51
N SER A 543 -6.88 -11.41 8.11
CA SER A 543 -6.45 -12.81 8.11
C SER A 543 -5.13 -12.98 8.88
N ILE A 544 -4.99 -14.10 9.58
CA ILE A 544 -3.81 -14.43 10.39
C ILE A 544 -3.27 -15.79 9.95
N LEU A 545 -1.98 -15.85 9.63
CA LEU A 545 -1.24 -17.09 9.47
C LEU A 545 -0.55 -17.45 10.79
N GLU A 546 -0.88 -18.62 11.35
CA GLU A 546 -0.22 -19.20 12.52
C GLU A 546 0.77 -20.28 12.07
N THR A 547 2.07 -20.01 12.18
CA THR A 547 3.12 -20.92 11.65
C THR A 547 3.31 -22.20 12.48
N ALA A 548 2.84 -22.22 13.73
CA ALA A 548 2.86 -23.43 14.55
C ALA A 548 2.09 -24.58 13.89
N THR A 549 0.92 -24.26 13.32
CA THR A 549 -0.01 -25.22 12.72
C THR A 549 -0.08 -25.09 11.19
N GLY A 550 0.47 -24.01 10.62
CA GLY A 550 0.36 -23.71 9.20
C GLY A 550 -1.06 -23.29 8.82
N THR A 551 -1.82 -22.76 9.77
CA THR A 551 -3.24 -22.43 9.58
C THR A 551 -3.41 -20.96 9.23
N VAL A 552 -4.15 -20.67 8.17
CA VAL A 552 -4.66 -19.33 7.87
C VAL A 552 -6.09 -19.22 8.38
N SER A 553 -6.38 -18.25 9.24
CA SER A 553 -7.71 -17.96 9.76
C SER A 553 -8.15 -16.56 9.35
N SER A 554 -9.36 -16.43 8.82
CA SER A 554 -9.95 -15.13 8.47
C SER A 554 -11.08 -14.75 9.43
N TYR A 555 -11.10 -13.48 9.80
CA TYR A 555 -12.04 -12.90 10.75
C TYR A 555 -12.77 -11.75 10.10
N ARG A 556 -14.06 -11.63 10.38
CA ARG A 556 -14.88 -10.49 9.97
C ARG A 556 -15.40 -9.74 11.18
N PHE A 557 -15.49 -8.43 11.07
CA PHE A 557 -16.01 -7.57 12.12
C PHE A 557 -17.06 -6.60 11.54
N ASP A 558 -18.26 -6.64 12.11
CA ASP A 558 -19.34 -5.72 11.77
C ASP A 558 -19.16 -4.40 12.53
N THR A 559 -18.74 -3.37 11.81
CA THR A 559 -18.48 -2.04 12.39
C THR A 559 -19.77 -1.30 12.78
N ALA A 560 -20.94 -1.75 12.34
CA ALA A 560 -22.23 -1.27 12.86
C ALA A 560 -22.51 -1.77 14.29
N GLN A 561 -21.84 -2.84 14.71
CA GLN A 561 -22.00 -3.47 16.03
C GLN A 561 -20.69 -3.43 16.83
N PRO A 562 -20.21 -2.24 17.23
CA PRO A 562 -18.85 -2.06 17.75
C PRO A 562 -18.55 -2.78 19.07
N SER A 563 -19.60 -3.17 19.81
CA SER A 563 -19.49 -3.94 21.06
C SER A 563 -19.33 -5.45 20.85
N THR A 564 -19.44 -5.94 19.61
CA THR A 564 -19.30 -7.37 19.30
C THR A 564 -17.84 -7.73 19.01
N PRO A 565 -17.40 -8.94 19.36
CA PRO A 565 -16.07 -9.41 18.97
C PRO A 565 -16.05 -9.79 17.49
N PRO A 566 -14.89 -9.72 16.82
CA PRO A 566 -14.72 -10.28 15.49
C PRO A 566 -15.04 -11.78 15.44
N LEU A 567 -15.61 -12.23 14.33
CA LEU A 567 -16.01 -13.61 14.13
C LEU A 567 -15.06 -14.30 13.15
N LYS A 568 -14.42 -15.39 13.59
CA LYS A 568 -13.73 -16.30 12.67
C LYS A 568 -14.77 -16.92 11.73
N PHE A 569 -14.57 -16.79 10.42
CA PHE A 569 -15.53 -17.23 9.42
C PHE A 569 -14.96 -18.18 8.36
N ASP A 570 -13.64 -18.20 8.17
CA ASP A 570 -12.94 -19.15 7.31
C ASP A 570 -11.63 -19.61 7.95
N GLN A 571 -11.19 -20.80 7.55
CA GLN A 571 -9.91 -21.36 7.93
C GLN A 571 -9.45 -22.42 6.91
N PHE A 572 -8.15 -22.44 6.60
CA PHE A 572 -7.50 -23.49 5.78
C PHE A 572 -6.04 -23.72 6.22
N SER A 573 -5.45 -24.84 5.77
CA SER A 573 -4.07 -25.25 6.11
C SER A 573 -3.14 -25.07 4.91
N LEU A 574 -1.93 -24.57 5.17
CA LEU A 574 -0.79 -24.56 4.24
C LEU A 574 0.03 -25.86 4.29
N SER A 575 -0.15 -26.65 5.35
CA SER A 575 0.44 -27.97 5.51
C SER A 575 -0.41 -28.98 4.74
N GLN A 576 0.18 -29.69 3.79
CA GLN A 576 -0.34 -31.00 3.34
C GLN A 576 0.37 -32.10 4.12
#